data_AF-A0A2S2QBU7-F1
#
_entry.id   AF-A0A2S2QBU7-F1
#
_cell.length_a   1.000
_cell.length_b   1.000
_cell.length_c   1.000
_cell.angle_alpha   90.00
_cell.angle_beta   90.00
_cell.angle_gamma   90.00
#
_symmetry.space_group_name_H-M   'P 1'
#
loop_
_entity.id
_entity.type
_entity.pdbx_description
1 polymer ?
#
loop_
_entity_poly.entity_id
_entity_poly.type
_entity_poly.pdbx_seq_one_letter_code
_entity_poly.pdbx_strand_id
1 'polypeptide(L)'
;MIILNNGDPTRFNSGNGNFSAIDLTFSNSSFSHQLNWQVIPQIYSSDHIPILITIYKKNHKNKNSLSKRWNLKNPNWTLFSSIIEEDVKQINSNNTDILSMVSLLTETIISAAKKSIGECTLSLLNHRVPWWNKEISDIITIKKKSTKKISNYKRPFRFHQSKNTQSSN
;
A
#
# COMPACT_ATOMS: atom_id res chain seq x y z
N MET A 1 4.60 -14.53 -25.59
CA MET A 1 5.41 -13.39 -25.14
C MET A 1 4.90 -12.14 -25.83
N ILE A 2 4.74 -11.03 -25.11
CA ILE A 2 4.29 -9.75 -25.68
C ILE A 2 5.17 -8.59 -25.21
N ILE A 3 5.24 -7.51 -25.99
CA ILE A 3 5.88 -6.25 -25.61
C ILE A 3 4.87 -5.34 -24.91
N LEU A 4 5.27 -4.71 -23.80
CA LEU A 4 4.41 -3.78 -23.05
C LEU A 4 4.64 -2.30 -23.42
N ASN A 5 5.77 -1.99 -24.06
CA ASN A 5 6.12 -0.63 -24.46
C ASN A 5 5.06 -0.04 -25.40
N ASN A 6 4.62 1.18 -25.11
CA ASN A 6 3.71 1.95 -25.96
C ASN A 6 4.45 2.94 -26.91
N GLY A 7 5.79 2.93 -26.89
CA GLY A 7 6.63 3.86 -27.65
C GLY A 7 7.05 5.13 -26.90
N ASP A 8 6.59 5.33 -25.66
CA ASP A 8 7.03 6.44 -24.83
C ASP A 8 8.55 6.37 -24.58
N PRO A 9 9.24 7.52 -24.55
CA PRO A 9 10.69 7.54 -24.44
C PRO A 9 11.16 7.13 -23.05
N THR A 10 12.11 6.21 -22.99
CA THR A 10 12.72 5.70 -21.76
C THR A 10 14.11 6.28 -21.51
N ARG A 11 14.62 7.11 -22.41
CA ARG A 11 15.94 7.76 -22.29
C ARG A 11 15.94 9.15 -22.91
N PHE A 12 16.65 10.08 -22.27
CA PHE A 12 16.97 11.42 -22.74
C PHE A 12 18.49 11.56 -22.96
N ASN A 13 18.92 11.73 -24.20
CA ASN A 13 20.32 11.99 -24.51
C ASN A 13 20.65 13.48 -24.30
N SER A 14 21.52 13.79 -23.33
CA SER A 14 21.92 15.17 -23.02
C SER A 14 22.77 15.83 -24.10
N GLY A 15 23.52 15.06 -24.90
CA GLY A 15 24.44 15.58 -25.91
C GLY A 15 23.74 16.18 -27.14
N ASN A 16 22.60 15.61 -27.55
CA ASN A 16 21.78 16.14 -28.65
C ASN A 16 20.38 16.60 -28.19
N GLY A 17 20.02 16.31 -26.94
CA GLY A 17 18.73 16.64 -26.34
C GLY A 17 17.55 15.88 -26.95
N ASN A 18 17.79 14.69 -27.51
CA ASN A 18 16.77 13.82 -28.12
C ASN A 18 16.28 12.75 -27.13
N PHE A 19 15.05 12.30 -27.36
CA PHE A 19 14.42 11.22 -26.60
C PHE A 19 14.43 9.91 -27.39
N SER A 20 14.56 8.78 -26.71
CA SER A 20 14.54 7.45 -27.32
C SER A 20 13.91 6.41 -26.38
N ALA A 21 13.35 5.33 -26.92
CA ALA A 21 12.71 4.25 -26.18
C ALA A 21 13.57 2.98 -26.28
N ILE A 22 14.71 2.95 -25.57
CA ILE A 22 15.68 1.85 -25.66
C ILE A 22 15.43 0.74 -24.63
N ASP A 23 14.69 1.04 -23.55
CA ASP A 23 14.42 0.08 -22.48
C ASP A 23 13.15 -0.70 -22.82
N LEU A 24 13.28 -2.00 -23.09
CA LEU A 24 12.18 -2.87 -23.50
C LEU A 24 11.65 -3.70 -22.35
N THR A 25 10.33 -3.86 -22.28
CA THR A 25 9.64 -4.66 -21.27
C THR A 25 8.80 -5.74 -21.95
N PHE A 26 9.05 -6.99 -21.59
CA PHE A 26 8.30 -8.15 -22.08
C PHE A 26 7.47 -8.78 -20.98
N SER A 27 6.33 -9.36 -21.36
CA SER A 27 5.46 -10.12 -20.45
C SER A 27 4.91 -11.38 -21.10
N ASN A 28 4.39 -12.28 -20.28
CA ASN A 28 3.60 -13.41 -20.75
C ASN A 28 2.24 -12.91 -21.27
N SER A 29 1.75 -13.48 -22.37
CA SER A 29 0.46 -13.12 -22.96
C SER A 29 -0.71 -13.36 -22.00
N SER A 30 -0.61 -14.38 -21.14
CA SER A 30 -1.63 -14.67 -20.14
C SER A 30 -1.66 -13.68 -18.97
N PHE A 31 -0.62 -12.87 -18.78
CA PHE A 31 -0.50 -11.96 -17.63
C PHE A 31 -0.55 -10.47 -18.02
N SER A 32 -0.37 -10.17 -19.29
CA SER A 32 -0.31 -8.80 -19.81
C SER A 32 -1.52 -7.93 -19.48
N HIS A 33 -2.72 -8.50 -19.51
CA HIS A 33 -3.96 -7.78 -19.22
C HIS A 33 -4.05 -7.26 -17.78
N GLN A 34 -3.21 -7.78 -16.88
CA GLN A 34 -3.11 -7.34 -15.48
C GLN A 34 -2.00 -6.31 -15.27
N LEU A 35 -1.31 -5.89 -16.34
CA LEU A 35 -0.19 -4.97 -16.26
C LEU A 35 -0.54 -3.66 -16.93
N ASN A 36 -0.31 -2.55 -16.25
CA ASN A 36 -0.19 -1.23 -16.88
C ASN A 36 1.28 -0.89 -17.02
N TRP A 37 1.66 -0.42 -18.20
CA TRP A 37 3.01 0.07 -18.47
C TRP A 37 2.92 1.55 -18.77
N GLN A 38 3.78 2.35 -18.14
CA GLN A 38 3.90 3.77 -18.43
C GLN A 38 5.30 4.26 -18.09
N VAL A 39 5.76 5.30 -18.78
CA VAL A 39 6.97 6.03 -18.40
C VAL A 39 6.62 7.10 -17.38
N ILE A 40 7.39 7.21 -16.30
CA ILE A 40 7.27 8.34 -15.36
C ILE A 40 7.94 9.56 -16.03
N PRO A 41 7.20 10.63 -16.38
CA PRO A 41 7.72 11.75 -17.18
C PRO A 41 8.58 12.71 -16.33
N GLN A 42 9.57 12.17 -15.64
CA GLN A 42 10.49 12.90 -14.79
C GLN A 42 11.91 12.39 -15.04
N ILE A 43 12.78 13.30 -15.49
CA ILE A 43 14.20 13.01 -15.68
C ILE A 43 14.88 13.11 -14.30
N TYR A 44 15.59 12.06 -13.90
CA TYR A 44 16.29 11.99 -12.61
C TYR A 44 17.75 12.41 -12.77
N SER A 45 18.69 11.78 -12.07
CA SER A 45 20.14 12.01 -12.18
C SER A 45 20.80 11.19 -13.29
N SER A 46 20.05 10.30 -13.95
CA SER A 46 20.47 9.50 -15.10
C SER A 46 19.81 10.01 -16.38
N ASP A 47 20.41 9.68 -17.52
CA ASP A 47 19.80 9.83 -18.84
C ASP A 47 18.64 8.86 -19.07
N HIS A 48 18.48 7.81 -18.27
CA HIS A 48 17.31 6.91 -18.31
C HIS A 48 16.11 7.47 -17.52
N ILE A 49 14.93 7.24 -18.09
CA ILE A 49 13.62 7.65 -17.58
C ILE A 49 12.91 6.41 -17.03
N PRO A 50 12.52 6.39 -15.75
CA PRO A 50 11.95 5.19 -15.13
C PRO A 50 10.66 4.70 -15.78
N ILE A 51 10.59 3.37 -15.95
CA ILE A 51 9.38 2.65 -16.33
C ILE A 51 8.61 2.26 -15.07
N LEU A 52 7.31 2.56 -15.04
CA LEU A 52 6.38 2.13 -14.01
C LEU A 52 5.49 1.01 -14.55
N ILE A 53 5.61 -0.18 -13.95
CA ILE A 53 4.73 -1.31 -14.21
C ILE A 53 3.78 -1.45 -13.03
N THR A 54 2.49 -1.23 -13.25
CA THR A 54 1.45 -1.46 -12.23
C THR A 54 0.83 -2.82 -12.45
N ILE A 55 0.80 -3.64 -11.40
CA ILE A 55 0.12 -4.94 -11.44
C ILE A 55 -1.28 -4.77 -10.85
N TYR A 56 -2.29 -4.81 -11.69
CA TYR A 56 -3.69 -4.91 -11.28
C TYR A 56 -4.00 -6.34 -10.87
N LYS A 57 -3.45 -6.78 -9.73
CA LYS A 57 -4.06 -7.91 -9.05
C LYS A 57 -5.45 -7.48 -8.65
N LYS A 58 -6.47 -8.28 -9.00
CA LYS A 58 -7.71 -8.28 -8.23
C LYS A 58 -7.22 -8.57 -6.82
N ASN A 59 -7.16 -7.52 -6.00
CA ASN A 59 -7.02 -7.71 -4.58
C ASN A 59 -8.24 -8.58 -4.27
N HIS A 60 -8.03 -9.90 -4.16
CA HIS A 60 -8.44 -10.53 -2.94
C HIS A 60 -7.84 -9.61 -1.90
N LYS A 61 -8.65 -8.64 -1.48
CA LYS A 61 -8.61 -8.22 -0.12
C LYS A 61 -8.78 -9.57 0.59
N ASN A 62 -7.66 -10.26 0.81
CA ASN A 62 -7.26 -10.48 2.18
C ASN A 62 -7.53 -9.12 2.76
N LYS A 63 -8.75 -8.99 3.31
CA LYS A 63 -8.93 -8.18 4.48
C LYS A 63 -7.71 -8.63 5.26
N ASN A 64 -6.63 -7.87 5.19
CA ASN A 64 -5.74 -7.75 6.30
C ASN A 64 -6.72 -7.21 7.33
N SER A 65 -7.55 -8.11 7.88
CA SER A 65 -8.35 -7.85 9.04
C SER A 65 -7.25 -7.39 9.95
N LEU A 66 -7.31 -6.11 10.29
CA LEU A 66 -6.35 -5.53 11.20
C LEU A 66 -6.43 -6.47 12.39
N SER A 67 -5.44 -7.37 12.50
CA SER A 67 -5.61 -8.54 13.34
C SER A 67 -5.66 -7.95 14.72
N LYS A 68 -6.80 -8.06 15.38
CA LYS A 68 -6.93 -7.53 16.72
C LYS A 68 -5.88 -8.22 17.58
N ARG A 69 -5.03 -7.43 18.21
CA ARG A 69 -3.96 -7.90 19.10
C ARG A 69 -4.22 -7.32 20.47
N TRP A 70 -3.85 -8.05 21.52
CA TRP A 70 -3.94 -7.53 22.88
C TRP A 70 -3.08 -6.26 23.04
N ASN A 71 -3.61 -5.25 23.71
CA ASN A 71 -2.89 -4.02 24.01
C ASN A 71 -1.93 -4.21 25.19
N LEU A 72 -0.78 -4.83 24.93
CA LEU A 72 0.21 -5.13 25.97
C LEU A 72 1.08 -3.92 26.36
N LYS A 73 0.81 -2.72 25.81
CA LYS A 73 1.61 -1.53 26.12
C LYS A 73 1.38 -1.03 27.53
N ASN A 74 0.11 -0.93 27.93
CA ASN A 74 -0.32 -0.44 29.26
C ASN A 74 -1.48 -1.29 29.81
N PRO A 75 -1.27 -2.59 30.08
CA PRO A 75 -2.32 -3.46 30.64
C PRO A 75 -2.64 -3.10 32.10
N ASN A 76 -3.91 -3.13 32.49
CA ASN A 76 -4.32 -3.01 33.89
C ASN A 76 -4.38 -4.40 34.56
N TRP A 77 -3.21 -4.91 34.98
CA TRP A 77 -3.11 -6.24 35.61
C TRP A 77 -3.86 -6.34 36.94
N THR A 78 -3.92 -5.27 37.72
CA THR A 78 -4.66 -5.25 38.99
C THR A 78 -6.15 -5.48 38.75
N LEU A 79 -6.73 -4.79 37.77
CA LEU A 79 -8.12 -5.00 37.37
C LEU A 79 -8.36 -6.39 36.75
N PHE A 80 -7.39 -6.91 36.00
CA PHE A 80 -7.48 -8.28 35.48
C PHE A 80 -7.57 -9.31 36.62
N SER A 81 -6.67 -9.23 37.61
CA SER A 81 -6.64 -10.16 38.74
C SER A 81 -7.94 -10.09 39.54
N SER A 82 -8.42 -8.88 39.84
CA SER A 82 -9.65 -8.72 40.62
C SER A 82 -10.87 -9.33 39.94
N ILE A 83 -11.00 -9.16 38.61
CA ILE A 83 -12.10 -9.74 37.84
C ILE A 83 -12.03 -11.27 37.85
N ILE A 84 -10.83 -11.83 37.63
CA ILE A 84 -10.65 -13.30 37.63
C ILE A 84 -10.95 -13.89 39.00
N GLU A 85 -10.46 -13.28 40.07
CA GLU A 85 -10.67 -13.76 41.44
C GLU A 85 -12.15 -13.71 41.85
N GLU A 86 -12.93 -12.77 41.31
CA GLU A 86 -14.37 -12.70 41.51
C GLU A 86 -15.12 -13.73 40.66
N ASP A 87 -14.84 -13.77 39.36
CA ASP A 87 -15.55 -14.63 38.41
C ASP A 87 -15.28 -16.13 38.67
N VAL A 88 -14.05 -16.50 39.05
CA VAL A 88 -13.69 -17.90 39.36
C VAL A 88 -14.46 -18.42 40.59
N LYS A 89 -14.77 -17.56 41.57
CA LYS A 89 -15.60 -17.96 42.73
C LYS A 89 -17.03 -18.31 42.34
N GLN A 90 -17.51 -17.79 41.21
CA GLN A 90 -18.86 -18.07 40.69
C GLN A 90 -18.91 -19.35 39.85
N ILE A 91 -17.75 -19.92 39.47
CA ILE A 91 -17.68 -21.17 38.72
C ILE A 91 -17.94 -22.33 39.68
N ASN A 92 -19.14 -22.92 39.59
CA ASN A 92 -19.54 -24.03 40.43
C ASN A 92 -19.16 -25.38 39.78
N SER A 93 -18.32 -26.17 40.46
CA SER A 93 -17.73 -27.41 39.91
C SER A 93 -18.65 -28.64 39.97
N ASN A 94 -19.88 -28.48 40.46
CA ASN A 94 -20.76 -29.61 40.71
C ASN A 94 -21.52 -30.02 39.44
N ASN A 95 -21.19 -31.19 38.88
CA ASN A 95 -21.86 -31.87 37.76
C ASN A 95 -21.76 -31.22 36.37
N THR A 96 -20.65 -30.56 36.04
CA THR A 96 -20.39 -30.08 34.67
C THR A 96 -19.40 -30.97 33.94
N ASP A 97 -19.68 -31.26 32.66
CA ASP A 97 -18.75 -31.94 31.76
C ASP A 97 -17.42 -31.16 31.65
N ILE A 98 -16.30 -31.88 31.60
CA ILE A 98 -14.94 -31.30 31.64
C ILE A 98 -14.75 -30.30 30.50
N LEU A 99 -15.24 -30.61 29.29
CA LEU A 99 -15.13 -29.71 28.15
C LEU A 99 -15.90 -28.40 28.37
N SER A 100 -17.07 -28.49 29.01
CA SER A 100 -17.89 -27.32 29.33
C SER A 100 -17.19 -26.43 30.37
N MET A 101 -16.54 -27.04 31.36
CA MET A 101 -15.77 -26.32 32.37
C MET A 101 -14.55 -25.60 31.77
N VAL A 102 -13.82 -26.25 30.86
CA VAL A 102 -12.70 -25.63 30.14
C VAL A 102 -13.18 -24.46 29.28
N SER A 103 -14.29 -24.63 28.55
CA SER A 103 -14.86 -23.54 27.74
C SER A 103 -15.22 -22.33 28.61
N LEU A 104 -15.95 -22.56 29.70
CA LEU A 104 -16.33 -21.52 30.65
C LEU A 104 -15.11 -20.79 31.21
N LEU A 105 -14.09 -21.52 31.66
CA LEU A 105 -12.86 -20.91 32.18
C LEU A 105 -12.16 -20.05 31.10
N THR A 106 -12.05 -20.56 29.86
CA THR A 106 -11.43 -19.81 28.77
C THR A 106 -12.21 -18.54 28.42
N GLU A 107 -13.53 -18.58 28.40
CA GLU A 107 -14.38 -17.41 28.16
C GLU A 107 -14.23 -16.37 29.27
N THR A 108 -14.18 -16.82 30.52
CA THR A 108 -13.96 -15.97 31.69
C THR A 108 -12.63 -15.22 31.57
N ILE A 109 -11.54 -15.93 31.25
CA ILE A 109 -10.21 -15.34 31.05
C ILE A 109 -10.22 -14.34 29.89
N ILE A 110 -10.83 -14.68 28.75
CA ILE A 110 -10.91 -13.81 27.58
C ILE A 110 -11.73 -12.55 27.89
N SER A 111 -12.85 -12.69 28.61
CA SER A 111 -13.72 -11.57 29.02
C SER A 111 -13.00 -10.61 29.94
N ALA A 112 -12.31 -11.12 30.97
CA ALA A 112 -11.50 -10.32 31.86
C ALA A 112 -10.40 -9.56 31.10
N ALA A 113 -9.68 -10.26 30.21
CA ALA A 113 -8.63 -9.66 29.38
C ALA A 113 -9.18 -8.55 28.45
N LYS A 114 -10.38 -8.71 27.89
CA LYS A 114 -11.02 -7.66 27.07
C LYS A 114 -11.35 -6.40 27.88
N LYS A 115 -11.76 -6.55 29.14
CA LYS A 115 -12.10 -5.43 30.02
C LYS A 115 -10.86 -4.69 30.56
N SER A 116 -9.80 -5.42 30.90
CA SER A 116 -8.64 -4.86 31.61
C SER A 116 -7.43 -4.56 30.72
N ILE A 117 -7.21 -5.33 29.66
CA ILE A 117 -6.09 -5.17 28.71
C ILE A 117 -6.60 -4.49 27.44
N GLY A 118 -7.73 -4.97 26.91
CA GLY A 118 -8.31 -4.48 25.67
C GLY A 118 -7.54 -4.91 24.40
N GLU A 119 -8.13 -4.64 23.25
CA GLU A 119 -7.59 -4.99 21.93
C GLU A 119 -7.14 -3.73 21.18
N CYS A 120 -6.00 -3.79 20.51
CA CYS A 120 -5.54 -2.79 19.56
C CYS A 120 -5.58 -3.33 18.13
N THR A 121 -5.88 -2.44 17.20
CA THR A 121 -5.64 -2.64 15.78
C THR A 121 -4.32 -1.96 15.41
N LEU A 122 -3.39 -2.69 14.81
CA LEU A 122 -2.23 -2.07 14.17
C LEU A 122 -2.73 -1.30 12.95
N SER A 123 -2.89 0.02 13.07
CA SER A 123 -2.99 0.83 11.85
C SER A 123 -1.66 0.69 11.12
N LEU A 124 -1.70 0.36 9.83
CA LEU A 124 -0.55 0.56 8.96
C LEU A 124 -0.32 2.07 8.92
N LEU A 125 0.47 2.58 9.87
CA LEU A 125 0.94 3.95 9.81
C LEU A 125 1.60 4.11 8.44
N ASN A 126 1.23 5.17 7.71
CA ASN A 126 1.88 5.53 6.46
C ASN A 126 3.40 5.44 6.64
N HIS A 127 4.08 4.86 5.65
CA HIS A 127 5.53 4.71 5.70
C HIS A 127 6.15 6.05 6.04
N ARG A 128 6.80 6.13 7.21
CA ARG A 128 7.49 7.36 7.59
C ARG A 128 8.63 7.56 6.60
N VAL A 129 8.68 8.72 5.96
CA VAL A 129 9.76 9.14 5.06
C VAL A 129 10.63 10.15 5.82
N PRO A 130 11.54 9.70 6.70
CA PRO A 130 12.27 10.57 7.63
C PRO A 130 13.19 11.58 6.92
N TRP A 131 13.50 11.36 5.64
CA TRP A 131 14.28 12.26 4.81
C TRP A 131 13.43 13.33 4.09
N TRP A 132 12.10 13.37 4.25
CA TRP A 132 11.23 14.31 3.54
C TRP A 132 11.01 15.59 4.36
N ASN A 133 11.47 16.73 3.84
CA ASN A 133 11.27 18.04 4.46
C ASN A 133 10.70 19.07 3.45
N LYS A 134 10.44 20.31 3.92
CA LYS A 134 9.87 21.38 3.09
C LYS A 134 10.78 21.78 1.94
N GLU A 135 12.08 21.91 2.19
CA GLU A 135 13.08 22.27 1.19
C GLU A 135 13.12 21.27 0.02
N ILE A 136 13.10 19.98 0.32
CA ILE A 136 13.02 18.92 -0.69
C ILE A 136 11.73 19.04 -1.52
N SER A 137 10.61 19.36 -0.88
CA SER A 137 9.33 19.56 -1.57
C SER A 137 9.37 20.74 -2.55
N ASP A 138 10.00 21.84 -2.15
CA ASP A 138 10.14 23.06 -2.96
C ASP A 138 11.08 22.82 -4.15
N ILE A 139 12.24 22.19 -3.93
CA ILE A 139 13.20 21.83 -4.98
C ILE A 139 12.57 20.90 -6.03
N ILE A 140 11.83 19.87 -5.58
CA ILE A 140 11.10 18.96 -6.48
C ILE A 140 10.08 19.72 -7.32
N THR A 141 9.38 20.70 -6.73
CA THR A 141 8.39 21.53 -7.44
C THR A 141 9.05 22.40 -8.52
N ILE A 142 10.18 23.04 -8.22
CA ILE A 142 10.95 23.83 -9.18
C ILE A 142 11.44 22.93 -10.33
N LYS A 143 12.01 21.77 -10.01
CA LYS A 143 12.48 20.79 -11.00
C LYS A 143 11.35 20.35 -11.95
N LYS A 144 10.16 20.03 -11.41
CA LYS A 144 8.98 19.66 -12.21
C LYS A 144 8.53 20.79 -13.14
N LYS A 145 8.59 22.05 -12.70
CA LYS A 145 8.27 23.21 -13.55
C LYS A 145 9.27 23.38 -14.70
N SER A 146 10.57 23.26 -14.43
CA SER A 146 11.62 23.41 -15.44
C SER A 146 11.61 22.30 -16.49
N THR A 147 11.45 21.04 -16.06
CA THR A 147 11.33 19.89 -16.97
C THR A 147 10.11 19.98 -17.88
N LYS A 148 8.97 20.47 -17.37
CA LYS A 148 7.77 20.74 -18.18
C LYS A 148 8.01 21.84 -19.24
N LYS A 149 8.80 22.87 -18.93
CA LYS A 149 9.16 23.90 -19.92
C LYS A 149 10.02 23.32 -21.05
N ILE A 150 11.01 22.48 -20.71
CA ILE A 150 11.89 21.82 -21.70
C ILE A 150 11.08 20.90 -22.62
N SER A 151 10.18 20.09 -22.06
CA SER A 151 9.35 19.18 -22.86
C SER A 151 8.35 19.93 -23.75
N ASN A 152 7.86 21.10 -23.33
CA ASN A 152 6.97 21.93 -24.15
C ASN A 152 7.70 22.64 -25.30
N TYR A 153 8.96 23.06 -25.10
CA TYR A 153 9.73 23.77 -26.13
C TYR A 153 10.16 22.88 -27.30
N LYS A 154 10.30 21.56 -27.09
CA LYS A 154 10.79 20.60 -28.10
C LYS A 154 9.71 19.74 -28.79
N ARG A 155 8.42 20.10 -28.71
CA ARG A 155 7.35 19.36 -29.43
C ARG A 155 7.04 19.97 -30.80
N PRO A 156 7.26 19.24 -31.91
CA PRO A 156 6.29 19.18 -33.00
C PRO A 156 5.34 17.96 -32.86
N PHE A 157 5.62 17.01 -31.96
CA PHE A 157 4.81 15.79 -31.84
C PHE A 157 3.66 15.95 -30.85
N ARG A 158 2.45 15.96 -31.43
CA ARG A 158 1.14 16.10 -30.82
C ARG A 158 0.83 14.87 -29.97
N PHE A 159 0.59 15.06 -28.67
CA PHE A 159 -0.08 14.05 -27.86
C PHE A 159 -1.56 14.07 -28.25
N HIS A 160 -1.98 13.17 -29.13
CA HIS A 160 -3.40 12.89 -29.30
C HIS A 160 -3.90 12.19 -28.03
N GLN A 161 -4.48 12.97 -27.11
CA GLN A 161 -5.47 12.41 -26.21
C GLN A 161 -6.67 12.05 -27.09
N SER A 162 -6.85 10.77 -27.41
CA SER A 162 -8.12 10.28 -27.91
C SER A 162 -9.15 10.44 -26.80
N LYS A 163 -9.91 11.54 -26.85
CA LYS A 163 -11.18 11.63 -26.13
C LYS A 163 -12.10 10.57 -26.72
N ASN A 164 -12.22 9.44 -26.03
CA ASN A 164 -13.41 8.62 -26.12
C ASN A 164 -14.54 9.42 -25.48
N THR A 165 -15.36 10.08 -26.29
CA THR A 165 -16.69 10.55 -25.89
C THR A 165 -17.69 9.97 -26.88
N GLN A 166 -18.26 8.86 -26.41
CA GLN A 166 -19.60 8.32 -26.65
C GLN A 166 -20.42 8.98 -27.78
N SER A 167 -20.73 8.16 -28.79
CA SER A 167 -21.97 8.29 -29.56
C SER A 167 -23.15 8.04 -28.62
N SER A 168 -24.04 9.01 -28.52
CA SER A 168 -25.39 8.83 -27.97
C SER A 168 -26.39 9.43 -28.94
N ASN A 169 -27.21 8.52 -29.50
CA ASN A 169 -28.41 8.67 -30.33
C ASN A 169 -28.26 9.27 -31.72
#